data_AF-A0A2E9RU16-F1
#
_entry.id   AF-A0A2E9RU16-F1
#
_cell.length_a   1.000
_cell.length_b   1.000
_cell.length_c   1.000
_cell.angle_alpha   90.00
_cell.angle_beta   90.00
_cell.angle_gamma   90.00
#
_symmetry.space_group_name_H-M   'P 1'
#
loop_
_entity.id
_entity.type
_entity.pdbx_description
1 polymer ?
#
loop_
_entity_poly.entity_id
_entity_poly.type
_entity_poly.pdbx_seq_one_letter_code
_entity_poly.pdbx_strand_id
1 'polypeptide(L)'
;MKMKNKDSELFEYKFHYHLGDDLGSADKYFLAHDRNEASDMFSYACKKKRLNLHDVHISRWNRWEGSWEALKITPSCSLAPRN
;
A
#
# COMPACT_ATOMS: atom_id res chain seq x y z
N MET A 1 9.09 22.86 28.99
CA MET A 1 8.23 21.75 29.41
C MET A 1 7.60 21.13 28.17
N LYS A 2 7.61 19.79 28.07
CA LYS A 2 7.21 18.97 26.91
C LYS A 2 5.81 19.30 26.38
N MET A 3 5.65 19.45 25.06
CA MET A 3 4.36 19.27 24.39
C MET A 3 4.47 18.10 23.42
N LYS A 4 4.17 16.93 23.99
CA LYS A 4 3.78 15.65 23.39
C LYS A 4 3.99 15.58 21.88
N ASN A 5 5.14 15.04 21.46
CA ASN A 5 5.20 14.28 20.22
C ASN A 5 4.04 13.28 20.31
N LYS A 6 2.95 13.52 19.59
CA LYS A 6 2.09 12.42 19.23
C LYS A 6 3.01 11.55 18.40
N ASP A 7 3.52 10.49 19.01
CA ASP A 7 3.80 9.23 18.33
C ASP A 7 2.52 8.90 17.55
N SER A 8 2.32 9.56 16.40
CA SER A 8 1.22 9.26 15.50
C SER A 8 1.43 7.79 15.17
N GLU A 9 0.43 6.96 15.49
CA GLU A 9 0.58 5.53 15.39
C GLU A 9 1.07 5.15 14.00
N LEU A 10 2.20 4.47 13.92
CA LEU A 10 2.73 3.95 12.67
C LEU A 10 2.18 2.54 12.45
N PHE A 11 1.63 2.33 11.28
CA PHE A 11 1.20 1.01 10.82
C PHE A 11 2.17 0.48 9.78
N GLU A 12 2.33 -0.83 9.76
CA GLU A 12 3.12 -1.50 8.75
C GLU A 12 2.23 -1.88 7.58
N TYR A 13 2.64 -1.47 6.38
CA TYR A 13 1.95 -1.73 5.13
C TYR A 13 2.84 -2.54 4.21
N LYS A 14 2.25 -3.56 3.59
CA LYS A 14 2.86 -4.41 2.57
C LYS A 14 2.24 -4.09 1.21
N PHE A 15 3.08 -3.76 0.24
CA PHE A 15 2.73 -3.58 -1.16
C PHE A 15 3.27 -4.77 -1.94
N HIS A 16 2.38 -5.62 -2.43
CA HIS A 16 2.70 -6.69 -3.36
C HIS A 16 2.41 -6.18 -4.77
N TYR A 17 3.39 -6.26 -5.68
CA TYR A 17 3.24 -5.72 -7.03
C TYR A 17 3.90 -6.60 -8.09
N HIS A 18 3.32 -6.60 -9.29
CA HIS A 18 3.89 -7.25 -10.47
C HIS A 18 4.71 -6.27 -11.31
N LEU A 19 5.95 -6.66 -11.64
CA LEU A 19 6.79 -5.95 -12.59
C LEU A 19 6.62 -6.57 -13.98
N GLY A 20 5.81 -5.97 -14.85
CA GLY A 20 5.63 -6.42 -16.24
C GLY A 20 5.33 -7.92 -16.40
N ASP A 21 5.39 -8.41 -17.64
CA ASP A 21 5.04 -9.81 -17.94
C ASP A 21 6.14 -10.82 -17.56
N ASP A 22 7.41 -10.40 -17.50
CA ASP A 22 8.56 -11.32 -17.36
C ASP A 22 9.41 -11.16 -16.08
N LEU A 23 9.19 -10.12 -15.26
CA LEU A 23 10.06 -9.81 -14.09
C LEU A 23 9.49 -10.29 -12.75
N GLY A 24 8.28 -10.85 -12.74
CA GLY A 24 7.68 -11.47 -11.56
C GLY A 24 7.12 -10.48 -10.53
N SER A 25 6.70 -11.03 -9.39
CA SER A 25 6.10 -10.29 -8.28
C SER A 25 7.15 -9.88 -7.24
N ALA A 26 7.00 -8.69 -6.66
CA ALA A 26 7.84 -8.22 -5.56
C ALA A 26 7.00 -7.64 -4.42
N ASP A 27 7.56 -7.73 -3.21
CA ASP A 27 6.97 -7.17 -1.99
C ASP A 27 7.79 -5.97 -1.50
N LYS A 28 7.10 -4.94 -1.03
CA LYS A 28 7.73 -3.81 -0.36
C LYS A 28 6.97 -3.36 0.88
N TYR A 29 7.71 -3.07 1.94
CA TYR A 29 7.17 -2.75 3.25
C TYR A 29 7.43 -1.29 3.61
N PHE A 30 6.43 -0.63 4.21
CA PHE A 30 6.52 0.76 4.64
C PHE A 30 5.86 0.93 6.01
N LEU A 31 6.45 1.77 6.85
CA LEU A 31 5.81 2.30 8.05
C LEU A 31 5.21 3.66 7.70
N ALA A 32 3.91 3.82 7.92
CA ALA A 32 3.19 5.05 7.64
C ALA A 32 2.04 5.23 8.63
N HIS A 33 1.58 6.47 8.80
CA HIS A 33 0.47 6.80 9.69
C HIS A 33 -0.87 6.38 9.10
N ASP A 34 -0.97 6.39 7.78
CA ASP A 34 -2.16 5.97 7.07
C ASP A 34 -1.81 5.35 5.71
N ARG A 35 -2.83 4.78 5.07
CA ARG A 35 -2.71 4.13 3.76
C ARG A 35 -2.28 5.12 2.67
N ASN A 36 -2.71 6.37 2.73
CA ASN A 36 -2.43 7.35 1.68
C ASN A 36 -0.94 7.70 1.71
N GLU A 37 -0.39 7.97 2.89
CA GLU A 37 1.04 8.19 3.07
C GLU A 37 1.86 6.98 2.60
N ALA A 38 1.46 5.76 2.97
CA ALA A 38 2.12 4.55 2.49
C ALA A 38 2.10 4.44 0.95
N SER A 39 0.97 4.83 0.33
CA SER A 39 0.78 4.79 -1.13
C SER A 39 1.63 5.85 -1.83
N ASP A 40 1.79 7.02 -1.23
CA ASP A 40 2.66 8.08 -1.73
C ASP A 40 4.15 7.66 -1.68
N MET A 41 4.57 7.05 -0.57
CA MET A 41 5.91 6.48 -0.42
C MET A 41 6.20 5.39 -1.45
N PHE A 42 5.23 4.50 -1.69
CA PHE A 42 5.33 3.47 -2.70
C PHE A 42 5.41 4.07 -4.11
N SER A 43 4.53 5.03 -4.43
CA SER A 43 4.51 5.71 -5.72
C SER A 43 5.82 6.43 -6.01
N TYR A 44 6.39 7.11 -5.01
CA TYR A 44 7.69 7.76 -5.10
C TYR A 44 8.80 6.75 -5.39
N ALA A 45 8.81 5.62 -4.68
CA ALA A 45 9.80 4.56 -4.90
C ALA A 45 9.73 3.94 -6.30
N CYS A 46 8.52 3.77 -6.83
CA CYS A 46 8.31 3.18 -8.16
C CYS A 46 8.71 4.15 -9.28
N LYS A 47 8.37 5.44 -9.15
CA LYS A 47 8.83 6.50 -10.06
C LYS A 47 10.36 6.56 -10.14
N LYS A 48 11.06 6.46 -9.00
CA LYS A 48 12.53 6.45 -8.95
C LYS A 48 13.15 5.27 -9.72
N LYS A 49 12.44 4.14 -9.78
CA LYS A 49 12.90 2.89 -10.41
C LYS A 49 12.37 2.70 -11.84
N ARG A 50 11.55 3.61 -12.37
CA ARG A 50 10.86 3.51 -13.68
C ARG A 50 10.13 2.17 -13.86
N LEU A 51 9.45 1.71 -12.82
CA LEU A 51 8.71 0.45 -12.85
C LEU A 51 7.34 0.66 -13.52
N ASN A 52 7.05 -0.14 -14.54
CA ASN A 52 5.69 -0.29 -15.05
C ASN A 52 4.98 -1.35 -14.20
N LEU A 53 4.00 -0.90 -13.41
CA LEU A 53 3.24 -1.72 -12.49
C LEU A 53 1.87 -2.01 -13.09
N HIS A 54 1.48 -3.29 -13.11
CA HIS A 54 0.16 -3.70 -13.61
C HIS A 54 -0.80 -3.99 -12.45
N ASP A 55 -0.34 -4.71 -11.43
CA ASP A 55 -1.15 -5.08 -10.27
C ASP A 55 -0.45 -4.68 -8.97
N VAL A 56 -1.13 -3.93 -8.11
CA VAL A 56 -0.63 -3.52 -6.79
C VAL A 56 -1.67 -3.86 -5.73
N HIS A 57 -1.31 -4.75 -4.81
CA HIS A 57 -2.12 -5.12 -3.67
C HIS A 57 -1.51 -4.55 -2.39
N ILE A 58 -2.34 -3.89 -1.59
CA ILE A 58 -1.92 -3.27 -0.32
C ILE A 58 -2.52 -4.06 0.83
N SER A 59 -1.70 -4.46 1.78
CA SER A 59 -2.11 -5.07 3.04
C SER A 59 -1.55 -4.30 4.22
N ARG A 60 -2.23 -4.33 5.37
CA ARG A 60 -1.76 -3.75 6.63
C ARG A 60 -1.50 -4.86 7.63
N TRP A 61 -0.43 -4.76 8.40
CA TRP A 61 -0.16 -5.70 9.48
C TRP A 61 -1.15 -5.49 10.63
N ASN A 62 -1.92 -6.52 10.94
CA ASN A 62 -2.70 -6.57 12.16
C ASN A 62 -1.84 -7.18 13.28
N ARG A 63 -1.38 -6.34 14.21
CA ARG A 63 -0.53 -6.75 15.32
C ARG A 63 -1.24 -7.68 16.32
N TRP A 64 -2.57 -7.66 16.36
CA TRP A 64 -3.38 -8.44 17.29
C TRP A 64 -3.61 -9.86 16.76
N GLU A 65 -3.93 -9.98 15.47
CA GLU A 65 -4.14 -11.26 14.80
C GLU A 65 -2.84 -11.90 14.31
N GLY A 66 -1.73 -11.15 14.27
CA GLY A 66 -0.46 -11.62 13.73
C GLY A 66 -0.55 -11.96 12.25
N SER A 67 -1.34 -11.21 11.48
CA SER A 67 -1.63 -11.50 10.07
C SER A 67 -1.73 -10.23 9.22
N TRP A 68 -1.54 -10.39 7.90
CA TRP A 68 -1.68 -9.30 6.94
C TRP A 68 -3.13 -9.17 6.48
N GLU A 69 -3.74 -8.01 6.75
CA GLU A 69 -5.09 -7.69 6.32
C GLU A 69 -5.06 -6.96 4.98
N ALA A 70 -5.62 -7.57 3.93
CA ALA A 70 -5.75 -6.92 2.64
C ALA A 70 -6.67 -5.70 2.73
N LEU A 71 -6.14 -4.53 2.39
CA LEU A 71 -6.92 -3.31 2.30
C LEU A 71 -7.71 -3.37 1.00
N LYS A 72 -9.00 -3.71 1.11
CA LYS A 72 -9.89 -3.74 -0.05
C LYS A 72 -9.90 -2.36 -0.68
N ILE A 73 -9.38 -2.26 -1.90
CA ILE A 73 -9.74 -1.18 -2.80
C ILE A 73 -11.19 -1.49 -3.14
N THR A 74 -12.15 -0.90 -2.44
CA THR A 74 -13.52 -0.91 -2.96
C THR A 74 -13.44 -0.20 -4.30
N PRO A 75 -13.67 -0.86 -5.44
CA PRO A 75 -13.86 -0.12 -6.67
C PRO A 75 -15.15 0.66 -6.46
N SER A 76 -15.08 1.95 -6.12
CA SER A 76 -16.20 2.86 -6.28
C SER A 76 -16.36 3.15 -7.78
N CYS A 77 -16.57 2.10 -8.56
CA CYS A 77 -16.96 2.11 -9.96
C CYS A 77 -17.30 0.66 -10.32
N SER A 78 -18.39 0.15 -9.76
CA SER A 78 -19.25 -0.72 -10.55
C SER A 78 -19.76 0.15 -11.69
N LEU A 79 -19.02 0.14 -12.81
CA LEU A 79 -19.55 0.56 -14.09
C LEU A 79 -20.83 -0.24 -14.31
N ALA A 80 -21.98 0.42 -14.13
CA ALA A 80 -23.24 -0.12 -14.63
C ALA A 80 -23.07 -0.34 -16.14
N PRO A 81 -23.52 -1.48 -16.69
CA PRO A 81 -23.50 -1.68 -18.14
C PRO A 81 -24.36 -0.60 -18.77
N ARG A 82 -23.78 0.09 -19.75
CA ARG A 82 -24.48 1.06 -20.58
C ARG A 82 -25.51 0.29 -21.42
N ASN A 83 -26.80 0.55 -21.19
CA ASN A 83 -27.89 0.11 -22.07
C ASN A 83 -28.24 1.24 -23.02
#